data_AF-A0A645HAM0-F1
#
_entry.id   AF-A0A645HAM0-F1
#
_cell.length_a   1.000
_cell.length_b   1.000
_cell.length_c   1.000
_cell.angle_alpha   90.00
_cell.angle_beta   90.00
_cell.angle_gamma   90.00
#
_symmetry.space_group_name_H-M   'P 1'
#
loop_
_entity.id
_entity.type
_entity.pdbx_description
1 polymer ?
#
loop_
_entity_poly.entity_id
_entity_poly.type
_entity_poly.pdbx_seq_one_letter_code
_entity_poly.pdbx_strand_id
1 'polypeptide(L)'
;MVADLYERIRYRARLEITGLVNNANLSVLASAQDLLRGYDIVKSVSDLLKIPVRYTCGRAEPLRAFLQMARERKLEEKYIGEPFEITTYMHRDWDSFTQKGI
;
A
#
# COMPACT_ATOMS: atom_id res chain seq x y z
N MET A 1 3.45 -13.09 -13.84
CA MET A 1 4.20 -11.82 -13.76
C MET A 1 3.25 -10.69 -13.35
N VAL A 2 3.72 -9.54 -12.80
CA VAL A 2 2.82 -8.44 -12.38
C VAL A 2 2.03 -7.84 -13.56
N ALA A 3 2.61 -7.82 -14.76
CA ALA A 3 1.92 -7.41 -15.99
C ALA A 3 0.69 -8.29 -16.31
N ASP A 4 0.77 -9.61 -16.06
CA ASP A 4 -0.37 -10.50 -16.28
C ASP A 4 -1.53 -10.19 -15.33
N LEU A 5 -1.21 -9.81 -14.08
CA LEU A 5 -2.22 -9.41 -13.10
C LEU A 5 -2.90 -8.11 -13.53
N TYR A 6 -2.12 -7.13 -14.01
CA TYR A 6 -2.62 -5.87 -14.54
C TYR A 6 -3.66 -6.09 -15.65
N GLU A 7 -3.32 -6.89 -16.67
CA GLU A 7 -4.24 -7.19 -17.78
C GLU A 7 -5.49 -7.94 -17.31
N ARG A 8 -5.32 -8.91 -16.39
CA ARG A 8 -6.44 -9.68 -15.82
C ARG A 8 -7.41 -8.82 -15.01
N ILE A 9 -6.92 -7.80 -14.31
CA ILE A 9 -7.75 -6.86 -13.56
C ILE A 9 -8.49 -5.95 -14.52
N ARG A 10 -7.80 -5.30 -15.47
CA ARG A 10 -8.42 -4.41 -16.47
C ARG A 10 -9.53 -5.10 -17.24
N TYR A 11 -9.26 -6.32 -17.73
CA TYR A 11 -10.23 -7.11 -18.48
C TYR A 11 -11.48 -7.45 -17.65
N ARG A 12 -11.30 -7.91 -16.40
CA ARG A 12 -12.43 -8.30 -15.54
C ARG A 12 -13.22 -7.11 -15.04
N ALA A 13 -12.55 -6.05 -14.62
CA ALA A 13 -13.18 -4.84 -14.09
C ALA A 13 -13.81 -3.98 -15.20
N ARG A 14 -13.38 -4.17 -16.47
CA ARG A 14 -13.72 -3.31 -17.60
C ARG A 14 -13.36 -1.84 -17.33
N LEU A 15 -12.26 -1.63 -16.63
CA LEU A 15 -11.76 -0.33 -16.21
C LEU A 15 -10.26 -0.23 -16.45
N GLU A 16 -9.83 0.98 -16.77
CA GLU A 16 -8.42 1.33 -16.83
C GLU A 16 -7.85 1.54 -15.42
N ILE A 17 -6.65 1.03 -15.18
CA ILE A 17 -5.93 1.29 -13.93
C ILE A 17 -5.15 2.60 -14.12
N THR A 18 -5.47 3.60 -13.31
CA THR A 18 -4.94 4.97 -13.43
C THR A 18 -3.90 5.31 -12.37
N GLY A 19 -3.62 4.38 -11.46
CA GLY A 19 -2.70 4.61 -10.36
C GLY A 19 -2.32 3.33 -9.62
N LEU A 20 -1.12 3.33 -9.07
CA LEU A 20 -0.63 2.31 -8.15
C LEU A 20 -0.69 2.83 -6.71
N VAL A 21 -0.91 1.93 -5.77
CA VAL A 21 -0.89 2.23 -4.33
C VAL A 21 0.11 1.29 -3.67
N ASN A 22 1.08 1.85 -2.97
CA ASN A 22 1.96 1.09 -2.09
C ASN A 22 1.27 0.94 -0.73
N ASN A 23 0.71 -0.24 -0.44
CA ASN A 23 -0.03 -0.49 0.79
C ASN A 23 0.65 -1.60 1.60
N ALA A 24 1.11 -1.27 2.80
CA ALA A 24 1.54 -2.27 3.78
C ALA A 24 0.51 -2.36 4.91
N ASN A 25 -0.42 -3.32 4.80
CA ASN A 25 -1.46 -3.56 5.79
C ASN A 25 -1.39 -4.98 6.38
N LEU A 26 -0.36 -5.23 7.19
CA LEU A 26 -0.19 -6.45 7.98
C LEU A 26 -0.62 -6.25 9.45
N SER A 27 -1.65 -5.41 9.68
CA SER A 27 -2.11 -5.03 11.02
C SER A 27 -0.93 -4.52 11.89
N VAL A 28 -0.69 -5.14 13.05
CA VAL A 28 0.41 -4.80 13.98
C VAL A 28 1.80 -5.19 13.46
N LEU A 29 1.88 -6.02 12.43
CA LEU A 29 3.16 -6.46 11.85
C LEU A 29 3.66 -5.54 10.73
N ALA A 30 2.87 -4.54 10.33
CA ALA A 30 3.29 -3.58 9.31
C ALA A 30 4.44 -2.72 9.81
N SER A 31 5.50 -2.63 9.01
CA SER A 31 6.73 -1.89 9.32
C SER A 31 7.12 -0.92 8.20
N ALA A 32 8.03 0.01 8.50
CA ALA A 32 8.61 0.90 7.49
C ALA A 32 9.37 0.12 6.40
N GLN A 33 10.00 -1.01 6.77
CA GLN A 33 10.68 -1.90 5.84
C GLN A 33 9.72 -2.52 4.82
N ASP A 34 8.46 -2.77 5.18
CA ASP A 34 7.46 -3.26 4.23
C ASP A 34 7.14 -2.21 3.17
N LEU A 35 6.94 -0.95 3.59
CA LEU A 35 6.72 0.16 2.67
C LEU A 35 7.94 0.43 1.78
N LEU A 36 9.15 0.28 2.33
CA LEU A 36 10.39 0.43 1.58
C LEU A 36 10.58 -0.68 0.54
N ARG A 37 10.29 -1.94 0.88
CA ARG A 37 10.27 -3.03 -0.11
C ARG A 37 9.19 -2.80 -1.16
N GLY A 38 8.02 -2.33 -0.73
CA GLY A 38 6.92 -1.95 -1.60
C GLY A 38 7.30 -0.86 -2.58
N TYR A 39 8.09 0.15 -2.16
CA TYR A 39 8.60 1.23 -3.01
C TYR A 39 9.34 0.69 -4.24
N ASP A 40 10.28 -0.25 -4.06
CA ASP A 40 11.06 -0.82 -5.17
C ASP A 40 10.17 -1.58 -6.16
N ILE A 41 9.14 -2.27 -5.64
CA ILE A 41 8.16 -3.00 -6.46
C ILE A 41 7.30 -2.02 -7.26
N VAL A 42 6.69 -1.03 -6.61
CA VAL A 42 5.80 -0.08 -7.30
C VAL A 42 6.56 0.81 -8.27
N LYS A 43 7.83 1.16 -7.98
CA LYS A 43 8.73 1.83 -8.92
C LYS A 43 8.89 1.00 -10.19
N SER A 44 9.28 -0.27 -10.04
CA SER A 44 9.50 -1.18 -11.18
C SER A 44 8.24 -1.37 -12.02
N VAL A 45 7.08 -1.50 -11.37
CA VAL A 45 5.79 -1.65 -12.06
C VAL A 45 5.34 -0.36 -12.72
N SER A 46 5.53 0.78 -12.06
CA SER A 46 5.23 2.12 -12.59
C SER A 46 6.01 2.39 -13.87
N ASP A 47 7.31 2.08 -13.87
CA ASP A 47 8.18 2.28 -15.04
C ASP A 47 7.83 1.34 -16.19
N LEU A 48 7.45 0.10 -15.88
CA LEU A 48 7.06 -0.91 -16.86
C LEU A 48 5.72 -0.56 -17.54
N LEU A 49 4.70 -0.23 -16.74
CA LEU A 49 3.33 -0.04 -17.23
C LEU A 49 3.00 1.41 -17.55
N LYS A 50 3.88 2.36 -17.22
CA LYS A 50 3.68 3.82 -17.34
C LYS A 50 2.48 4.32 -16.55
N ILE A 51 2.28 3.79 -15.35
CA ILE A 51 1.18 4.14 -14.43
C ILE A 51 1.77 4.82 -13.19
N PRO A 52 1.27 6.00 -12.78
CA PRO A 52 1.83 6.72 -11.64
C PRO A 52 1.55 6.01 -10.31
N VAL A 53 2.49 6.09 -9.37
CA VAL A 53 2.21 5.77 -7.96
C VAL A 53 1.46 6.97 -7.37
N ARG A 54 0.23 6.72 -6.90
CA ARG A 54 -0.63 7.78 -6.36
C ARG A 54 -0.47 7.93 -4.86
N TYR A 55 -0.37 6.81 -4.14
CA TYR A 55 -0.36 6.81 -2.69
C TYR A 55 0.63 5.81 -2.11
N THR A 56 1.19 6.16 -0.96
CA THR A 56 1.79 5.21 -0.03
C THR A 56 0.97 5.20 1.26
N CYS A 57 0.35 4.07 1.56
CA CYS A 57 -0.58 3.92 2.67
C CYS A 57 0.02 3.05 3.77
N GLY A 58 -0.09 3.49 5.02
CA GLY A 58 0.32 2.71 6.19
C GLY A 58 -0.22 3.31 7.48
N ARG A 59 -0.10 2.57 8.58
CA ARG A 59 -0.38 3.12 9.92
C ARG A 59 0.57 4.28 10.20
N ALA A 60 0.15 5.20 11.07
CA ALA A 60 0.85 6.44 11.38
C ALA A 60 2.36 6.26 11.59
N GLU A 61 2.75 5.33 12.46
CA GLU A 61 4.13 5.11 12.86
C GLU A 61 4.99 4.47 11.75
N PRO A 62 4.62 3.31 11.16
CA PRO A 62 5.34 2.75 10.01
C PRO A 62 5.45 3.71 8.82
N LEU A 63 4.39 4.46 8.51
CA LEU A 63 4.38 5.42 7.41
C LEU A 63 5.34 6.58 7.69
N ARG A 64 5.31 7.16 8.88
CA ARG A 64 6.23 8.23 9.28
C ARG A 64 7.69 7.78 9.25
N ALA A 65 7.97 6.58 9.75
CA ALA A 65 9.30 5.99 9.74
C ALA A 65 9.78 5.73 8.30
N PHE A 66 8.92 5.23 7.42
CA PHE A 66 9.23 5.09 5.99
C PHE A 66 9.55 6.44 5.33
N LEU A 67 8.77 7.49 5.59
CA LEU A 67 9.03 8.83 5.02
C LEU A 67 10.36 9.41 5.51
N GLN A 68 10.74 9.15 6.76
CA GLN A 68 12.06 9.52 7.26
C GLN A 68 13.18 8.77 6.52
N MET A 69 13.06 7.45 6.38
CA MET A 69 14.02 6.65 5.61
C MET A 69 14.09 7.10 4.13
N ALA A 70 12.95 7.46 3.55
CA ALA A 70 12.87 7.93 2.17
C ALA A 70 13.65 9.24 1.97
N ARG A 71 13.54 10.18 2.93
CA ARG A 71 14.34 11.42 2.93
C ARG A 71 15.83 11.14 3.07
N GLU A 72 16.21 10.29 4.03
CA GLU A 72 17.61 9.92 4.28
C GLU A 72 18.26 9.26 3.06
N ARG A 73 17.50 8.39 2.37
CA ARG A 73 17.95 7.66 1.19
C ARG A 73 17.76 8.43 -0.12
N LYS A 74 17.18 9.63 -0.08
CA LYS A 74 16.84 10.46 -1.25
C LYS A 74 16.02 9.70 -2.30
N LEU A 75 15.01 8.97 -1.86
CA LEU A 75 14.09 8.26 -2.75
C LEU A 75 13.30 9.27 -3.60
N GLU A 76 13.01 8.90 -4.85
CA GLU A 76 12.26 9.75 -5.77
C GLU A 76 10.78 9.84 -5.36
N GLU A 77 10.29 11.07 -5.16
CA GLU A 77 8.93 11.35 -4.66
C GLU A 77 7.81 10.81 -5.56
N LYS A 78 8.02 10.77 -6.89
CA LYS A 78 7.04 10.22 -7.85
C LYS A 78 6.67 8.75 -7.61
N TYR A 79 7.53 7.99 -6.95
CA TYR A 79 7.28 6.58 -6.60
C TYR A 79 6.83 6.42 -5.14
N ILE A 80 6.82 7.50 -4.36
CA ILE A 80 6.20 7.56 -3.03
C ILE A 80 4.71 7.93 -3.19
N GLY A 81 4.40 8.88 -4.05
CA GLY A 81 3.05 9.44 -4.16
C GLY A 81 2.66 10.22 -2.90
N GLU A 82 1.36 10.43 -2.70
CA GLU A 82 0.83 11.08 -1.51
C GLU A 82 0.80 10.11 -0.32
N PRO A 83 1.41 10.45 0.83
CA PRO A 83 1.33 9.63 2.02
C PRO A 83 -0.09 9.62 2.59
N PHE A 84 -0.66 8.44 2.81
CA PHE A 84 -2.02 8.29 3.31
C PHE A 84 -2.04 7.44 4.59
N GLU A 85 -2.29 8.09 5.72
CA GLU A 85 -2.39 7.39 7.01
C GLU A 85 -3.68 6.58 7.08
N ILE A 86 -3.57 5.30 7.48
CA ILE A 86 -4.74 4.44 7.71
C ILE A 86 -4.88 4.09 9.19
N THR A 87 -6.12 4.14 9.68
CA THR A 87 -6.50 3.71 11.02
C THR A 87 -7.27 2.40 10.95
N THR A 88 -7.11 1.53 11.96
CA THR A 88 -7.86 0.27 12.01
C THR A 88 -9.20 0.50 12.67
N TYR A 89 -10.28 0.16 11.97
CA TYR A 89 -11.62 0.12 12.52
C TYR A 89 -12.04 -1.34 12.71
N MET A 90 -12.28 -1.74 13.96
CA MET A 90 -12.93 -3.02 14.27
C MET A 90 -14.37 -2.74 14.66
N HIS A 91 -15.31 -3.15 13.82
CA HIS A 91 -16.73 -3.13 14.16
C HIS A 91 -16.97 -4.16 15.28
N ARG A 92 -17.30 -3.70 16.48
CA ARG A 92 -17.71 -4.58 17.58
C ARG A 92 -19.13 -5.04 17.32
N ASP A 93 -19.29 -6.25 16.82
CA ASP A 93 -20.58 -6.92 16.78
C ASP A 93 -20.81 -7.69 18.09
N TRP A 94 -21.93 -7.42 18.75
CA TRP A 94 -22.34 -8.07 19.99
C TRP A 94 -22.54 -9.59 19.79
N ASP A 95 -22.98 -10.01 18.60
CA ASP A 95 -23.16 -11.42 18.26
C ASP A 95 -21.82 -12.16 18.12
N SER A 96 -20.78 -11.48 17.62
CA SER A 96 -19.43 -12.05 17.53
C SER A 96 -18.75 -12.21 18.91
N PHE A 97 -19.08 -11.32 19.87
CA PHE A 97 -18.54 -11.37 21.24
C PHE A 97 -19.13 -12.53 22.05
N THR A 98 -20.40 -12.87 21.83
CA THR A 98 -21.11 -13.92 22.58
C THR A 98 -20.86 -15.34 22.05
N GLN A 99 -20.56 -15.51 20.76
CA GLN A 99 -20.32 -16.84 20.17
C GLN A 99 -18.89 -17.38 20.31
N LYS A 100 -17.88 -16.51 20.38
CA LYS A 100 -16.46 -16.91 20.29
C LYS A 100 -15.62 -16.43 21.47
N GLY A 101 -16.21 -16.40 22.67
CA GLY A 101 -15.62 -15.82 23.89
C GLY A 101 -14.08 -15.90 23.97
N ILE A 102 -13.48 -14.73 24.23
CA ILE A 102 -12.05 -14.38 24.37
C ILE A 102 -11.05 -15.18 23.52
#